data_AF-A0A0F2PMN0-F1
#
_entry.id   AF-A0A0F2PMN0-F1
#
_cell.length_a   1.000
_cell.length_b   1.000
_cell.length_c   1.000
_cell.angle_alpha   90.00
_cell.angle_beta   90.00
_cell.angle_gamma   90.00
#
_symmetry.space_group_name_H-M   'P 1'
#
loop_
_entity.id
_entity.type
_entity.pdbx_description
1 polymer ?
#
loop_
_entity_poly.entity_id
_entity_poly.type
_entity_poly.pdbx_seq_one_letter_code
_entity_poly.pdbx_strand_id
1 'polypeptide(L)' 'MKIRHYGLLGNRNKTTKLYLCKKLTGTLVIPFEKASTLQLIQKIIGKDASKCPNCGSDKLSRYIGFGNAPPIATQTA' A
#
# COMPACT_ATOMS: atom_id res chain seq x y z
N MET A 1 14.99 13.39 -19.17
CA MET A 1 14.71 12.40 -20.22
C MET A 1 13.75 11.35 -19.65
N LYS A 2 12.56 11.10 -20.23
CA LYS A 2 11.60 10.09 -19.71
C LYS A 2 11.91 8.72 -20.31
N ILE A 3 12.04 7.69 -19.47
CA ILE A 3 12.17 6.29 -19.93
C ILE A 3 10.85 5.89 -20.60
N ARG A 4 10.90 5.52 -21.88
CA ARG A 4 9.76 4.99 -22.63
C ARG A 4 9.97 3.49 -22.83
N HIS A 5 9.05 2.68 -22.33
CA HIS A 5 9.04 1.25 -22.56
C HIS A 5 8.35 0.95 -23.89
N TYR A 6 9.05 0.31 -24.82
CA TYR A 6 8.51 -0.17 -26.09
C TYR A 6 8.40 -1.71 -26.08
N GLY A 7 7.68 -2.27 -27.05
CA GLY A 7 7.59 -3.72 -27.24
C GLY A 7 6.68 -4.44 -26.22
N LEU A 8 7.20 -5.52 -25.61
CA LEU A 8 6.47 -6.39 -24.69
C LEU A 8 6.06 -5.67 -23.39
N LEU A 9 6.93 -4.78 -22.89
CA LEU A 9 6.71 -4.03 -21.64
C LEU A 9 6.04 -2.67 -21.83
N GLY A 10 5.70 -2.30 -23.08
CA GLY A 10 4.96 -1.08 -23.37
C GLY A 10 3.54 -1.12 -22.81
N ASN A 11 2.98 0.04 -22.44
CA ASN A 11 1.70 0.12 -21.72
C ASN A 11 0.52 -0.52 -22.47
N ARG A 12 0.49 -0.36 -23.81
CA ARG A 12 -0.56 -0.94 -24.66
C ARG A 12 -0.52 -2.46 -24.58
N ASN A 13 -1.60 -3.05 -24.07
CA ASN A 13 -1.78 -4.50 -23.97
C ASN A 13 -0.67 -5.21 -23.18
N LYS A 14 0.00 -4.51 -22.24
CA LYS A 14 1.10 -5.06 -21.45
C LYS A 14 0.72 -6.35 -20.74
N THR A 15 -0.44 -6.34 -20.08
CA THR A 15 -0.95 -7.44 -19.28
C THR A 15 -1.20 -8.69 -20.12
N THR A 16 -1.88 -8.55 -21.26
CA THR A 16 -2.20 -9.68 -22.16
C THR A 16 -0.96 -10.23 -22.83
N LYS A 17 -0.05 -9.37 -23.30
CA LYS A 17 1.23 -9.80 -23.90
C LYS A 17 2.11 -10.56 -22.90
N LEU A 18 2.23 -10.05 -21.66
CA LEU A 18 3.01 -10.72 -20.62
C LEU A 18 2.38 -12.04 -20.20
N TYR A 19 1.06 -12.11 -20.09
CA TYR A 19 0.34 -13.35 -19.80
C TYR A 19 0.61 -14.42 -20.87
N LEU A 20 0.47 -14.05 -22.14
CA LEU A 20 0.75 -14.94 -23.27
C LEU A 20 2.22 -15.37 -23.30
N CYS A 21 3.16 -14.44 -23.07
CA CYS A 21 4.57 -14.75 -22.99
C CYS A 21 4.87 -15.80 -21.90
N LYS A 22 4.38 -15.60 -20.66
CA LYS A 22 4.54 -16.56 -19.56
C LYS A 22 3.97 -17.94 -19.90
N LYS A 23 2.80 -17.99 -20.56
CA LYS A 23 2.18 -19.24 -21.00
C LYS A 23 3.07 -19.98 -22.02
N LEU A 24 3.64 -19.25 -22.98
CA LEU A 24 4.52 -19.82 -24.00
C LEU A 24 5.89 -20.24 -23.46
N THR A 25 6.42 -19.53 -22.46
CA THR A 25 7.70 -19.86 -21.81
C THR A 25 7.57 -20.88 -20.69
N GLY A 26 6.37 -21.42 -20.44
CA GLY A 26 6.12 -22.35 -19.33
C GLY A 26 6.32 -21.73 -17.94
N THR A 27 6.32 -20.40 -17.84
CA THR A 27 6.48 -19.70 -16.57
C THR A 27 5.19 -19.78 -15.77
N LEU A 28 5.30 -20.16 -14.49
CA LEU A 28 4.15 -20.20 -13.58
C LEU A 28 3.47 -18.83 -13.50
N VAL A 29 2.18 -18.80 -13.83
CA VAL A 29 1.34 -17.61 -13.68
C VAL A 29 0.65 -17.68 -12.33
N ILE A 30 1.28 -17.05 -11.33
CA ILE A 30 0.70 -16.95 -10.00
C ILE A 30 -0.30 -15.80 -10.02
N PRO A 31 -1.59 -16.03 -9.69
CA PRO A 31 -2.56 -14.96 -9.56
C PRO A 31 -2.09 -14.03 -8.43
N PHE A 32 -2.04 -12.73 -8.72
CA PHE A 32 -1.72 -11.75 -7.70
C PHE A 32 -2.96 -11.53 -6.82
N GLU A 33 -2.89 -11.99 -5.58
CA GLU A 33 -3.89 -11.67 -4.57
C GLU A 33 -3.73 -10.21 -4.16
N LYS A 34 -4.77 -9.41 -4.41
CA LYS A 34 -4.81 -8.02 -3.97
C LYS A 34 -4.98 -7.99 -2.45
N ALA A 35 -3.89 -7.77 -1.74
CA ALA A 35 -3.94 -7.45 -0.32
C ALA A 35 -4.50 -6.03 -0.11
N SER A 36 -5.28 -5.84 0.95
CA SER A 36 -5.70 -4.49 1.35
C SER A 36 -4.49 -3.68 1.81
N THR A 37 -4.59 -2.34 1.77
CA THR A 37 -3.51 -1.46 2.25
C THR A 37 -3.12 -1.78 3.70
N LEU A 38 -4.10 -2.04 4.57
CA LEU A 38 -3.84 -2.41 5.95
C LEU A 38 -3.08 -3.74 6.08
N GLN A 39 -3.46 -4.76 5.30
CA GLN A 39 -2.73 -6.03 5.27
C GLN A 39 -1.30 -5.87 4.76
N LEU A 40 -1.07 -5.01 3.76
CA LEU A 40 0.28 -4.70 3.28
C LEU A 40 1.11 -4.03 4.37
N ILE A 41 0.55 -3.03 5.05
CA ILE A 41 1.24 -2.33 6.14
C ILE A 41 1.56 -3.32 7.27
N GLN A 42 0.61 -4.16 7.65
CA GLN A 42 0.80 -5.19 8.66
C GLN A 42 1.90 -6.18 8.27
N LYS A 43 1.96 -6.61 7.00
CA LYS A 43 3.00 -7.52 6.50
C LYS A 43 4.39 -6.90 6.50
N ILE A 44 4.49 -5.59 6.26
CA ILE A 44 5.77 -4.86 6.24
C ILE A 44 6.26 -4.56 7.65
N ILE A 45 5.37 -4.09 8.53
CA ILE A 45 5.72 -3.61 9.89
C ILE A 45 5.66 -4.74 10.92
N GLY A 46 4.89 -5.80 10.66
CA GLY A 46 4.60 -6.87 11.61
C GLY A 46 3.62 -6.48 12.72
N LYS A 47 2.98 -5.30 12.62
CA LYS A 47 2.06 -4.76 13.62
C LYS A 47 0.80 -4.22 12.95
N ASP A 48 -0.32 -4.30 13.66
CA ASP A 48 -1.59 -3.76 13.20
C ASP A 48 -1.53 -2.23 13.18
N ALA A 49 -1.60 -1.64 11.98
CA ALA A 49 -1.58 -0.19 11.80
C ALA A 49 -2.78 0.52 12.45
N SER A 50 -3.87 -0.21 12.68
CA SER A 50 -5.08 0.32 13.32
C SER A 50 -4.94 0.46 14.83
N LYS A 51 -3.91 -0.15 15.45
CA LYS A 51 -3.76 -0.21 16.90
C LYS A 51 -2.50 0.51 17.35
N CYS A 52 -2.61 1.25 18.44
CA CYS A 52 -1.42 1.82 19.06
C CYS A 52 -0.53 0.69 19.65
N PRO A 53 0.76 0.62 19.31
CA PRO A 53 1.65 -0.41 19.85
C PRO A 53 1.94 -0.24 21.35
N ASN A 54 1.67 0.93 21.92
CA ASN A 54 1.91 1.23 23.33
C ASN A 54 0.71 0.90 24.23
N CYS A 55 -0.52 1.20 23.77
CA CYS A 55 -1.74 1.03 24.58
C CYS A 55 -2.78 0.10 23.96
N GLY A 56 -2.56 -0.42 22.75
CA GLY A 56 -3.48 -1.32 22.05
C GLY A 56 -4.81 -0.69 21.62
N SER A 57 -4.99 0.63 21.76
CA SER A 57 -6.25 1.28 21.43
C SER A 57 -6.43 1.41 19.92
N ASP A 58 -7.63 1.06 19.45
CA ASP A 58 -8.06 1.25 18.06
C ASP A 58 -8.56 2.67 17.78
N LYS A 59 -8.73 3.46 18.85
CA LYS A 59 -9.21 4.84 18.80
C LYS A 59 -8.03 5.80 18.97
N LEU A 60 -8.04 6.88 18.18
CA LEU A 60 -7.13 7.99 18.38
C LEU A 60 -7.52 8.75 19.65
N SER A 61 -6.76 8.57 20.73
CA SER A 61 -6.84 9.45 21.89
C SER A 61 -5.92 10.65 21.66
N ARG A 62 -6.48 11.86 21.65
CA ARG A 62 -5.66 13.07 21.62
C ARG A 62 -5.04 13.24 23.01
N TYR A 63 -3.77 12.89 23.15
CA TYR A 63 -3.03 13.18 24.37
C TYR A 63 -2.73 14.68 24.42
N ILE A 64 -3.47 15.41 25.26
CA ILE A 64 -3.13 16.78 25.63
C ILE A 64 -2.12 16.66 26.77
N GLY A 65 -0.83 16.64 26.44
CA GLY A 65 0.22 16.71 27.45
C GLY A 65 0.12 18.03 28.21
N PHE A 66 0.13 17.99 29.54
CA PHE A 66 0.24 19.20 30.35
C PHE A 66 1.54 19.93 29.96
N GLY A 67 1.41 21.09 29.30
CA GLY A 67 2.54 21.94 28.92
C GLY A 67 2.78 22.12 27.41
N ASN A 68 2.11 21.35 26.54
CA ASN A 68 2.15 21.59 25.10
C ASN A 68 0.80 22.18 24.66
N ALA A 69 0.83 23.29 23.90
CA ALA A 69 -0.40 23.87 23.34
C ALA A 69 -1.12 22.81 22.47
N PRO A 70 -2.45 22.67 22.59
CA PRO A 70 -3.19 21.71 21.78
C PRO A 70 -3.00 22.04 20.28
N PRO A 71 -2.93 21.02 19.40
CA PRO A 71 -2.87 21.26 17.96
C PRO A 71 -4.15 22.02 17.55
N ILE A 72 -3.96 23.16 16.88
CA ILE A 72 -5.05 24.02 16.41
C ILE A 72 -5.94 23.19 15.49
N ALA A 73 -7.18 22.94 15.92
CA ALA A 73 -8.18 22.32 15.08
C ALA A 73 -8.65 23.37 14.05
N THR A 74 -7.96 23.46 12.91
CA THR A 74 -8.54 24.11 11.74
C THR A 74 -9.73 23.27 11.30
N GLN A 75 -10.94 23.77 11.55
CA GLN A 75 -12.17 23.20 11.02
C GLN A 75 -12.07 23.23 9.49
N THR A 76 -11.98 22.07 8.86
CA THR A 76 -12.20 21.95 7.42
C THR A 76 -13.70 22.14 7.18
N ALA A 77 -14.02 23.19 6.41
CA ALA A 77 -15.36 23.53 5.93
C ALA A 77 -15.97 22.44 5.04
#